data_AF-A0A7C1W9T6-F1
#
_entry.id   AF-A0A7C1W9T6-F1
#
_cell.length_a   1.000
_cell.length_b   1.000
_cell.length_c   1.000
_cell.angle_alpha   90.00
_cell.angle_beta   90.00
_cell.angle_gamma   90.00
#
_symmetry.space_group_name_H-M   'P 1'
#
loop_
_entity.id
_entity.type
_entity.pdbx_description
1 polymer ?
#
loop_
_entity_poly.entity_id
_entity_poly.type
_entity_poly.pdbx_seq_one_letter_code
_entity_poly.pdbx_strand_id
1 'polypeptide(L)' 'MGTGITATAGIILQQLDKNGIEGVVNLITGWFKVAKKIMFLTEPSSLKELKKNKLVRKGELY' A
#
# COMPACT_ATOMS: atom_id res chain seq x y z
N MET A 1 -8.73 1.60 -13.91
CA MET A 1 -8.36 0.80 -12.72
C MET A 1 -7.26 -0.25 -12.98
N GLY A 2 -6.62 -0.27 -14.16
CA GLY A 2 -5.53 -1.22 -14.45
C GLY A 2 -4.11 -0.69 -14.16
N THR A 3 -3.92 0.62 -14.12
CA THR A 3 -2.60 1.27 -13.93
C THR A 3 -1.94 0.94 -12.59
N GLY A 4 -2.71 0.75 -11.52
CA GLY A 4 -2.17 0.37 -10.21
C GLY A 4 -1.57 -1.04 -10.20
N ILE A 5 -2.17 -1.99 -10.92
CA ILE A 5 -1.69 -3.37 -11.00
C ILE A 5 -0.40 -3.42 -11.84
N THR A 6 -0.40 -2.75 -12.99
CA THR A 6 0.77 -2.68 -13.89
C THR A 6 1.97 -1.96 -13.24
N ALA A 7 1.74 -0.87 -12.50
CA ALA A 7 2.81 -0.18 -11.77
C ALA A 7 3.39 -1.03 -10.64
N THR A 8 2.54 -1.79 -9.93
CA THR A 8 2.98 -2.67 -8.84
C THR A 8 3.80 -3.85 -9.37
N ALA A 9 3.41 -4.43 -10.51
CA ALA A 9 4.17 -5.49 -11.16
C ALA A 9 5.59 -5.04 -11.53
N GLY A 10 5.76 -3.83 -12.05
CA GLY A 10 7.08 -3.28 -12.37
C GLY A 10 8.00 -3.17 -11.15
N ILE A 11 7.48 -2.70 -10.01
CA ILE A 11 8.26 -2.57 -8.76
C ILE A 11 8.66 -3.95 -8.23
N ILE A 12 7.74 -4.92 -8.25
CA ILE A 12 8.01 -6.29 -7.77
C ILE A 12 9.07 -6.97 -8.65
N LEU A 13 8.97 -6.83 -9.98
CA LEU A 13 9.93 -7.42 -10.91
C LEU A 13 11.33 -6.80 -10.76
N GLN A 14 11.42 -5.47 -10.61
CA GLN A 14 12.70 -4.81 -10.35
C GLN A 14 13.33 -5.25 -9.02
N GLN A 15 12.50 -5.50 -8.00
CA GLN A 15 13.00 -5.98 -6.72
C GLN A 15 13.46 -7.43 -6.79
N LEU A 16 12.76 -8.27 -7.55
CA LEU A 16 13.17 -9.65 -7.81
C LEU A 16 14.52 -9.70 -8.54
N ASP A 17 14.67 -8.86 -9.56
CA ASP A 17 15.90 -8.76 -10.35
C ASP A 17 17.11 -8.32 -9.52
N LYS A 18 16.93 -7.31 -8.65
CA LYS A 18 18.04 -6.73 -7.86
C LYS A 18 18.36 -7.49 -6.57
N ASN A 19 17.34 -8.02 -5.89
CA ASN A 19 17.45 -8.48 -4.51
C ASN A 19 16.91 -9.91 -4.31
N GLY A 20 16.53 -10.60 -5.40
CA GLY A 20 16.03 -11.97 -5.35
C GLY A 20 14.70 -12.12 -4.60
N ILE A 21 14.34 -13.37 -4.35
CA ILE A 21 13.04 -13.73 -3.75
C ILE A 21 12.91 -13.17 -2.34
N GLU A 22 13.97 -13.25 -1.52
CA GLU A 22 13.97 -12.72 -0.15
C GLU A 22 13.74 -11.20 -0.13
N GLY A 23 14.34 -10.47 -1.07
CA GLY A 23 14.13 -9.04 -1.23
C GLY A 23 12.68 -8.67 -1.55
N VAL A 24 11.99 -9.50 -2.33
CA VAL A 24 10.55 -9.33 -2.64
C VAL A 24 9.68 -9.65 -1.43
N VAL A 25 9.96 -10.74 -0.72
CA VAL A 25 9.23 -11.12 0.51
C VAL A 25 9.32 -10.01 1.55
N ASN A 26 10.52 -9.44 1.75
CA ASN A 26 10.73 -8.32 2.67
C ASN A 26 9.99 -7.06 2.22
N LEU A 27 9.98 -6.76 0.93
CA LEU A 27 9.28 -5.61 0.37
C LEU A 27 7.76 -5.71 0.57
N ILE A 28 7.15 -6.86 0.24
CA ILE A 28 5.72 -7.10 0.43
C ILE A 28 5.36 -7.05 1.93
N THR A 29 6.17 -7.70 2.77
CA THR A 29 5.96 -7.68 4.24
C THR A 29 6.07 -6.26 4.80
N GLY A 30 6.99 -5.46 4.28
CA GLY A 30 7.16 -4.05 4.63
C GLY A 30 5.93 -3.22 4.28
N TRP A 31 5.37 -3.38 3.08
CA TRP A 31 4.12 -2.72 2.69
C TRP A 31 2.96 -3.05 3.62
N PHE A 32 2.82 -4.32 4.03
CA PHE A 32 1.81 -4.72 5.02
C PHE A 32 2.03 -4.07 6.38
N LYS A 33 3.27 -3.97 6.87
CA LYS A 33 3.58 -3.29 8.14
C LYS A 33 3.21 -1.81 8.08
N VAL A 34 3.55 -1.13 6.98
CA VAL A 34 3.21 0.29 6.78
C VAL A 34 1.70 0.47 6.72
N ALA A 35 0.99 -0.37 5.98
CA ALA A 35 -0.48 -0.32 5.90
C ALA A 35 -1.13 -0.51 7.28
N LYS A 36 -0.67 -1.49 8.07
CA LYS A 36 -1.14 -1.69 9.46
C LYS A 36 -0.84 -0.49 10.35
N LYS A 37 0.34 0.13 10.23
CA LYS A 37 0.70 1.32 11.00
C LYS A 37 -0.21 2.49 10.65
N ILE A 38 -0.50 2.70 9.37
CA ILE A 38 -1.44 3.73 8.92
C ILE A 38 -2.83 3.45 9.50
N MET A 39 -3.34 2.23 9.40
CA MET A 39 -4.64 1.84 9.97
C MET A 39 -4.70 2.05 11.49
N PHE A 40 -3.63 1.71 12.21
CA PHE A 40 -3.54 1.95 13.65
C PHE A 40 -3.64 3.45 13.97
N LEU A 41 -2.91 4.30 13.24
CA LEU A 41 -2.92 5.75 13.44
C LEU A 41 -4.22 6.42 13.00
N THR A 42 -4.96 5.83 12.06
CA THR A 42 -6.25 6.39 11.62
C THR A 42 -7.44 5.88 12.43
N GLU A 43 -7.25 4.88 13.30
CA GLU A 43 -8.28 4.13 14.07
C GLU A 43 -9.27 3.20 13.32
N PRO A 44 -9.38 3.09 11.98
CA PRO A 44 -10.30 2.12 11.40
C PRO A 44 -9.77 0.70 11.66
N SER A 45 -10.68 -0.15 12.13
CA SER A 45 -10.39 -1.56 12.40
C SER A 45 -10.39 -2.38 11.11
N SER A 46 -10.88 -1.82 10.00
CA SER A 46 -11.02 -2.50 8.72
C SER A 46 -10.74 -1.59 7.51
N LEU A 47 -10.26 -2.19 6.42
CA LEU A 47 -10.10 -1.52 5.11
C LEU A 47 -11.41 -0.87 4.62
N LYS A 48 -12.57 -1.47 4.96
CA LYS A 48 -13.87 -0.90 4.62
C LYS A 48 -14.13 0.41 5.36
N GLU A 49 -13.71 0.53 6.62
CA GLU A 49 -13.86 1.75 7.42
C GLU A 49 -12.86 2.84 6.96
N LEU A 50 -11.64 2.44 6.62
CA LEU A 50 -10.63 3.34 6.03
C LEU A 50 -11.16 4.02 4.76
N LYS A 51 -11.87 3.26 3.91
CA LYS A 51 -12.44 3.76 2.66
C LYS A 51 -13.67 4.65 2.85
N LYS A 52 -14.43 4.48 3.95
CA LYS A 52 -15.77 5.07 4.09
C LYS A 52 -15.76 6.49 4.66
N ASN A 53 -14.86 6.83 5.58
CA ASN A 53 -15.05 8.04 6.41
C ASN A 53 -13.81 8.90 6.72
N LYS A 54 -12.57 8.48 6.41
CA LYS A 54 -11.37 9.19 6.93
C LYS A 54 -10.35 9.67 5.90
N LEU A 55 -10.62 9.52 4.60
CA LEU A 55 -9.75 10.03 3.52
C LEU A 55 -10.47 11.14 2.76
N VAL A 56 -10.25 12.39 3.17
CA VAL A 56 -10.74 13.57 2.45
C VAL A 56 -9.93 13.74 1.17
N ARG A 57 -10.60 13.87 0.03
CA ARG A 57 -9.93 14.14 -1.25
C ARG A 57 -9.33 15.54 -1.17
N LYS A 58 -8.04 15.68 -1.47
CA LYS A 58 -7.32 16.97 -1.42
C LYS A 58 -7.84 18.05 -2.39
N GLY A 59 -8.81 17.73 -3.25
CA GLY A 59 -9.55 18.68 -4.08
C GLY A 59 -10.76 19.32 -3.39
N GLU A 60 -11.16 18.85 -2.21
CA GLU A 60 -12.23 19.41 -1.37
C GLU A 60 -11.70 20.09 -0.09
N LEU A 61 -10.38 20.09 0.11
CA LEU A 61 -9.71 20.94 1.09
C LEU A 61 -9.52 22.30 0.40
N TYR A 62 -10.47 23.19 0.66
CA TYR A 62 -10.44 24.61 0.28
C TYR A 62 -9.12 25.28 0.68
#